data_AF-A0A350PEF6-F1
#
_entry.id   AF-A0A350PEF6-F1
#
_cell.length_a   1.000
_cell.length_b   1.000
_cell.length_c   1.000
_cell.angle_alpha   90.00
_cell.angle_beta   90.00
_cell.angle_gamma   90.00
#
_symmetry.space_group_name_H-M   'P 1'
#
loop_
_entity.id
_entity.type
_entity.pdbx_description
1 polymer ?
#
loop_
_entity_poly.entity_id
_entity_poly.type
_entity_poly.pdbx_seq_one_letter_code
_entity_poly.pdbx_strand_id
1 'polypeptide(L)'
;MKWDNPSNSFLWEIPPMGGAMTSHIIPDANAAYDLGNAEYKIRHLFLSDNSMYIGDTWIKAEGDSVKMPNLLVGDLNLNNTGRQNEVDGTSGHWSIQEGADDLFLINRTTGKKFRFNITEVEEN
;
A
#
# COMPACT_ATOMS: atom_id res chain seq x y z
N MET A 1 10.94 25.61 59.00
CA MET A 1 11.34 26.15 57.68
C MET A 1 10.56 25.35 56.64
N LYS A 2 9.51 25.93 56.08
CA LYS A 2 8.71 25.30 55.03
C LYS A 2 9.31 25.76 53.69
N TRP A 3 9.69 24.80 52.86
CA TRP A 3 10.08 25.06 51.49
C TRP A 3 8.79 25.17 50.67
N ASP A 4 8.29 26.40 50.53
CA ASP A 4 7.24 26.70 49.56
C ASP A 4 7.95 27.00 48.23
N ASN A 5 7.81 26.12 47.24
CA ASN A 5 8.20 26.40 45.86
C ASN A 5 6.93 26.68 45.03
N PRO A 6 6.54 27.95 44.82
CA PRO A 6 5.25 28.29 44.24
C PRO A 6 5.23 28.31 42.70
N SER A 7 6.16 27.62 42.02
CA SER A 7 6.27 27.73 40.56
C SER A 7 6.75 26.48 39.83
N ASN A 8 6.45 25.27 40.33
CA ASN A 8 6.57 24.07 39.49
C ASN A 8 5.18 23.57 39.16
N SER A 9 4.53 24.21 38.19
CA SER A 9 3.64 23.47 37.31
C SER A 9 4.51 22.38 36.70
N PHE A 10 4.43 21.16 37.23
CA PHE A 10 5.00 19.99 36.59
C PHE A 10 4.27 19.81 35.26
N LEU A 11 4.73 20.51 34.24
CA LEU A 11 4.46 20.18 32.86
C LEU A 11 5.27 18.92 32.64
N TRP A 12 4.60 17.77 32.68
CA TRP A 12 5.15 16.52 32.18
C TRP A 12 5.29 16.71 30.67
N GLU A 13 6.35 17.39 30.23
CA GLU A 13 6.84 17.19 28.89
C GLU A 13 7.16 15.71 28.82
N ILE A 14 6.29 14.94 28.17
CA ILE A 14 6.63 13.58 27.76
C ILE A 14 7.89 13.78 26.91
N PRO A 15 9.08 13.38 27.39
CA PRO A 15 10.29 13.59 26.63
C PRO A 15 10.07 12.92 25.29
N PRO A 16 10.45 13.55 24.16
CA PRO A 16 10.42 12.85 22.89
C PRO A 16 11.16 11.52 23.11
N MET A 17 10.48 10.41 22.83
CA MET A 17 11.04 9.06 22.97
C MET A 17 12.13 8.88 21.90
N GLY A 18 13.23 9.60 22.04
CA GLY A 18 14.43 9.51 21.25
C GLY A 18 15.28 8.39 21.82
N GLY A 19 14.96 7.16 21.46
CA GLY A 19 15.75 5.97 21.76
C GLY A 19 16.00 5.17 20.49
N ALA A 20 17.18 4.55 20.38
CA ALA A 20 17.41 3.55 19.36
C ALA A 20 16.62 2.28 19.71
N MET A 21 15.87 1.73 18.75
CA MET A 21 15.23 0.42 18.93
C MET A 21 16.29 -0.68 18.84
N THR A 22 16.57 -1.36 19.95
CA THR A 22 17.55 -2.45 20.02
C THR A 22 16.92 -3.84 20.04
N SER A 23 15.59 -3.94 19.99
CA SER A 23 14.83 -5.19 20.02
C SER A 23 13.64 -5.13 19.06
N HIS A 24 13.04 -6.29 18.81
CA HIS A 24 11.81 -6.43 18.04
C HIS A 24 10.60 -5.88 18.80
N ILE A 25 9.60 -5.41 18.05
CA ILE A 25 8.25 -5.19 18.56
C ILE A 25 7.48 -6.50 18.33
N ILE A 26 7.12 -7.19 19.41
CA ILE A 26 6.35 -8.44 19.37
C ILE A 26 5.20 -8.28 20.38
N PRO A 27 3.93 -8.39 19.98
CA PRO A 27 2.82 -8.34 20.92
C PRO A 27 2.83 -9.57 21.85
N ASP A 28 2.42 -9.39 23.10
CA ASP A 28 2.35 -10.48 24.10
C ASP A 28 1.05 -11.31 24.03
N ALA A 29 0.10 -10.89 23.20
CA ALA A 29 -1.17 -11.57 22.96
C ALA A 29 -1.55 -11.56 21.48
N ASN A 30 -2.14 -12.65 21.00
CA ASN A 30 -2.57 -12.79 19.61
C ASN A 30 -3.79 -11.91 19.31
N ALA A 31 -3.75 -11.15 18.21
CA ALA A 31 -4.87 -10.35 17.71
C ALA A 31 -5.49 -9.35 18.73
N ALA A 32 -4.69 -8.82 19.66
CA ALA A 32 -5.16 -7.95 20.75
C ALA A 32 -4.80 -6.46 20.60
N TYR A 33 -3.85 -6.13 19.72
CA TYR A 33 -3.27 -4.79 19.61
C TYR A 33 -3.35 -4.22 18.21
N ASP A 34 -3.64 -2.92 18.14
CA ASP A 34 -3.63 -2.13 16.90
C ASP A 34 -2.35 -1.32 16.76
N LEU A 35 -1.99 -1.01 15.51
CA LEU A 35 -0.95 -0.04 15.18
C LEU A 35 -1.59 1.26 14.70
N GLY A 36 -1.92 2.13 15.65
CA GLY A 36 -2.68 3.38 15.44
C GLY A 36 -4.18 3.17 15.56
N ASN A 37 -4.94 4.25 15.38
CA ASN A 37 -6.40 4.23 15.34
C ASN A 37 -6.94 5.35 14.43
N ALA A 38 -8.26 5.55 14.40
CA ALA A 38 -8.91 6.54 13.53
C ALA A 38 -8.41 7.99 13.77
N GLU A 39 -8.05 8.33 15.01
CA GLU A 39 -7.58 9.65 15.42
C GLU A 39 -6.03 9.76 15.35
N TYR A 40 -5.33 8.69 15.72
CA TYR A 40 -3.86 8.63 15.78
C TYR A 40 -3.29 7.66 14.75
N LYS A 41 -2.89 8.20 13.60
CA LYS A 41 -2.42 7.40 12.45
C LYS A 41 -0.90 7.33 12.40
N ILE A 42 -0.38 6.17 12.01
CA ILE A 42 1.00 6.04 11.56
C ILE A 42 1.11 6.70 10.19
N ARG A 43 2.04 7.64 10.04
CA ARG A 43 2.18 8.39 8.79
C ARG A 43 2.75 7.53 7.67
N HIS A 44 3.83 6.81 7.97
CA HIS A 44 4.54 5.96 7.02
C HIS A 44 5.11 4.74 7.75
N LEU A 45 5.18 3.61 7.05
CA LEU A 45 5.91 2.42 7.46
C LEU A 45 7.07 2.22 6.47
N PHE A 46 8.30 2.33 6.96
CA PHE A 46 9.49 2.06 6.17
C PHE A 46 10.03 0.69 6.56
N LEU A 47 10.02 -0.24 5.61
CA LEU A 47 10.58 -1.58 5.74
C LEU A 47 11.80 -1.70 4.83
N SER A 48 12.73 -2.60 5.16
CA SER A 48 13.74 -3.03 4.20
C SER A 48 13.11 -3.96 3.15
N ASP A 49 13.94 -4.72 2.45
CA ASP A 49 13.62 -5.81 1.52
C ASP A 49 12.82 -7.01 2.11
N ASN A 50 12.29 -6.88 3.32
CA ASN A 50 11.45 -7.89 3.96
C ASN A 50 9.98 -7.82 3.51
N SER A 51 9.27 -8.94 3.64
CA SER A 51 7.85 -9.03 3.30
C SER A 51 6.98 -8.52 4.45
N MET A 52 5.91 -7.80 4.12
CA MET A 52 4.79 -7.56 5.03
C MET A 52 3.74 -8.65 4.81
N TYR A 53 3.40 -9.37 5.87
CA TYR A 53 2.32 -10.36 5.85
C TYR A 53 0.98 -9.72 6.22
N ILE A 54 -0.07 -10.03 5.45
CA ILE A 54 -1.44 -9.57 5.67
C ILE A 54 -2.35 -10.80 5.61
N GLY A 55 -2.73 -11.31 6.80
CA GLY A 55 -3.30 -12.65 6.89
C GLY A 55 -2.33 -13.67 6.29
N ASP A 56 -2.81 -14.49 5.35
CA ASP A 56 -2.02 -15.53 4.69
C ASP A 56 -1.29 -15.05 3.42
N THR A 57 -1.50 -13.80 2.98
CA THR A 57 -0.80 -13.22 1.82
C THR A 57 0.34 -12.30 2.24
N TRP A 58 1.16 -11.87 1.28
CA TRP A 58 2.28 -10.97 1.53
C TRP A 58 2.46 -9.93 0.43
N ILE A 59 3.06 -8.80 0.82
CA ILE A 59 3.53 -7.72 -0.05
C ILE A 59 5.04 -7.58 0.17
N LYS A 60 5.83 -7.62 -0.92
CA LYS A 60 7.29 -7.48 -0.86
C LYS A 60 7.79 -6.58 -1.98
N ALA A 61 8.80 -5.76 -1.69
CA ALA A 61 9.56 -5.04 -2.70
C ALA A 61 10.52 -5.99 -3.45
N GLU A 62 10.60 -5.86 -4.77
CA GLU A 62 11.54 -6.58 -5.63
C GLU A 62 12.03 -5.64 -6.75
N GLY A 63 13.23 -5.07 -6.57
CA GLY A 63 13.71 -3.98 -7.43
C GLY A 63 12.76 -2.77 -7.39
N ASP A 64 12.36 -2.28 -8.56
CA ASP A 64 11.38 -1.19 -8.70
C ASP A 64 9.91 -1.66 -8.72
N SER A 65 9.67 -2.94 -8.37
CA SER A 65 8.35 -3.58 -8.41
C SER A 65 7.86 -4.03 -7.04
N VAL A 66 6.55 -4.23 -6.95
CA VAL A 66 5.89 -4.89 -5.82
C VAL A 66 5.47 -6.27 -6.27
N LYS A 67 5.79 -7.28 -5.48
CA LYS A 67 5.35 -8.65 -5.70
C LYS A 67 4.34 -9.06 -4.63
N MET A 68 3.35 -9.79 -5.08
CA MET A 68 2.33 -10.46 -4.27
C MET A 68 1.88 -11.73 -5.00
N PRO A 69 1.40 -12.77 -4.29
CA PRO A 69 1.01 -14.05 -4.90
C PRO A 69 -0.17 -13.94 -5.86
N ASN A 70 -1.21 -13.20 -5.46
CA ASN A 70 -2.45 -13.02 -6.20
C ASN A 70 -2.96 -11.59 -6.00
N LEU A 71 -3.79 -11.11 -6.92
CA LEU A 71 -4.40 -9.80 -6.86
C LEU A 71 -5.89 -9.90 -7.23
N LEU A 72 -6.77 -9.50 -6.31
CA LEU A 72 -8.19 -9.28 -6.60
C LEU A 72 -8.40 -7.78 -6.85
N VAL A 73 -8.87 -7.43 -8.04
CA VAL A 73 -9.16 -6.06 -8.47
C VAL A 73 -10.50 -6.04 -9.20
N GLY A 74 -11.15 -4.88 -9.27
CA GLY A 74 -12.13 -4.60 -10.31
C GLY A 74 -11.36 -4.34 -11.61
N ASP A 75 -11.13 -3.07 -11.92
CA ASP A 75 -10.32 -2.69 -13.07
C ASP A 75 -8.81 -2.83 -12.81
N LEU A 76 -8.05 -3.23 -13.85
CA LEU A 76 -6.59 -3.05 -13.87
C LEU A 76 -6.23 -1.76 -14.62
N ASN A 77 -5.74 -0.75 -13.90
CA ASN A 77 -5.32 0.52 -14.47
C ASN A 77 -3.82 0.55 -14.77
N LEU A 78 -3.47 0.63 -16.04
CA LEU A 78 -2.12 0.76 -16.59
C LEU A 78 -1.88 2.21 -16.98
N ASN A 79 -1.35 3.00 -16.04
CA ASN A 79 -1.17 4.44 -16.21
C ASN A 79 0.30 4.87 -16.01
N ASN A 80 0.88 5.49 -17.03
CA ASN A 80 2.17 6.15 -16.92
C ASN A 80 2.12 7.63 -17.33
N THR A 81 0.95 8.28 -17.33
CA THR A 81 0.84 9.73 -17.59
C THR A 81 1.85 10.52 -16.76
N GLY A 82 2.64 11.36 -17.43
CA GLY A 82 3.75 12.10 -16.81
C GLY A 82 5.11 11.39 -16.86
N ARG A 83 5.18 10.15 -17.38
CA ARG A 83 6.42 9.41 -17.65
C ARG A 83 6.39 8.83 -19.06
N GLN A 84 7.52 8.85 -19.74
CA GLN A 84 7.64 8.27 -21.08
C GLN A 84 7.88 6.76 -20.99
N ASN A 85 7.29 6.01 -21.90
CA ASN A 85 7.61 4.60 -22.10
C ASN A 85 8.76 4.43 -23.10
N GLU A 86 9.42 3.28 -23.08
CA GLU A 86 10.58 2.98 -23.93
C GLU A 86 10.22 2.54 -25.36
N VAL A 87 8.95 2.23 -25.63
CA VAL A 87 8.50 1.74 -26.94
C VAL A 87 8.48 2.86 -27.97
N ASP A 88 7.92 4.02 -27.60
CA ASP A 88 7.74 5.14 -28.53
C ASP A 88 7.90 6.54 -27.88
N GLY A 89 8.33 6.61 -26.62
CA GLY A 89 8.50 7.87 -25.90
C GLY A 89 7.18 8.57 -25.52
N THR A 90 6.03 7.93 -25.72
CA THR A 90 4.73 8.50 -25.33
C THR A 90 4.36 8.15 -23.89
N SER A 91 3.24 8.68 -23.40
CA SER A 91 2.60 8.25 -22.17
C SER A 91 1.13 7.92 -22.45
N GLY A 92 0.52 7.11 -21.60
CA GLY A 92 -0.83 6.64 -21.79
C GLY A 92 -1.49 6.23 -20.48
N HIS A 93 -2.81 6.15 -20.56
CA HIS A 93 -3.65 5.64 -19.49
C HIS A 93 -4.61 4.63 -20.10
N TRP A 94 -4.45 3.38 -19.71
CA TRP A 94 -5.24 2.26 -20.18
C TRP A 94 -5.87 1.52 -19.01
N SER A 95 -7.05 0.95 -19.19
CA SER A 95 -7.67 0.09 -18.18
C SER A 95 -8.20 -1.19 -18.81
N ILE A 96 -7.93 -2.33 -18.17
CA ILE A 96 -8.63 -3.58 -18.46
C ILE A 96 -9.87 -3.62 -17.58
N GLN A 97 -11.03 -3.89 -18.18
CA GLN A 97 -12.32 -3.96 -17.49
C GLN A 97 -13.17 -5.10 -18.03
N GLU A 98 -13.88 -5.78 -17.14
CA GLU A 98 -14.97 -6.68 -17.45
C GLU A 98 -16.24 -5.92 -17.91
N GLY A 99 -16.96 -6.52 -18.86
CA GLY A 99 -18.37 -6.23 -19.14
C GLY A 99 -19.25 -7.40 -18.70
N ALA A 100 -20.51 -7.40 -19.11
CA ALA A 100 -21.42 -8.51 -18.79
C ALA A 100 -20.97 -9.85 -19.41
N ASP A 101 -20.51 -9.80 -20.67
CA ASP A 101 -20.18 -10.99 -21.45
C ASP A 101 -18.73 -11.02 -21.98
N ASP A 102 -18.05 -9.88 -21.99
CA ASP A 102 -16.79 -9.66 -22.69
C ASP A 102 -15.77 -8.93 -21.81
N LEU A 103 -14.47 -9.10 -22.09
CA LEU A 103 -13.39 -8.30 -21.50
C LEU A 103 -12.95 -7.18 -22.45
N PHE A 104 -12.66 -6.00 -21.90
CA PHE A 104 -12.30 -4.80 -22.65
C PHE A 104 -10.96 -4.19 -22.22
N LEU A 105 -10.26 -3.61 -23.18
CA LEU A 105 -9.15 -2.67 -22.98
C LEU A 105 -9.60 -1.28 -23.41
N ILE A 106 -9.51 -0.31 -22.50
CA ILE A 106 -9.97 1.06 -22.73
C ILE A 106 -8.78 2.01 -22.69
N ASN A 107 -8.59 2.78 -23.76
CA ASN A 107 -7.65 3.90 -23.75
C ASN A 107 -8.34 5.14 -23.18
N ARG A 108 -7.96 5.54 -21.97
CA ARG A 108 -8.54 6.70 -21.28
C ARG A 108 -8.08 8.04 -21.88
N THR A 109 -6.96 8.07 -22.60
CA THR A 109 -6.47 9.26 -23.31
C THR A 109 -7.29 9.56 -24.56
N THR A 110 -7.64 8.52 -25.34
CA THR A 110 -8.34 8.68 -26.64
C THR A 110 -9.83 8.37 -26.56
N GLY A 111 -10.29 7.70 -25.51
CA GLY A 111 -11.67 7.20 -25.36
C GLY A 111 -11.98 5.95 -26.18
N LYS A 112 -11.03 5.45 -26.99
CA LYS A 112 -11.21 4.23 -27.79
C LYS A 112 -11.30 3.00 -26.89
N LYS A 113 -12.17 2.06 -27.28
CA LYS A 113 -12.40 0.79 -26.58
C LYS A 113 -12.09 -0.36 -27.52
N PHE A 114 -11.46 -1.38 -26.97
CA PHE A 114 -11.09 -2.59 -27.66
C PHE A 114 -11.64 -3.77 -26.85
N ARG A 115 -12.09 -4.81 -27.55
CA ARG A 115 -12.56 -6.06 -26.93
C ARG A 115 -11.47 -7.12 -27.09
N PHE A 116 -11.26 -7.92 -26.06
CA PHE A 116 -10.45 -9.13 -26.18
C PHE A 116 -11.26 -10.20 -26.91
N ASN A 117 -10.78 -10.68 -28.06
CA ASN A 117 -11.36 -11.85 -28.69
C ASN A 117 -10.74 -13.09 -28.02
N ILE A 118 -11.47 -13.65 -27.06
CA ILE A 118 -11.09 -14.86 -26.34
C ILE A 118 -11.97 -16.03 -26.77
N THR A 119 -11.44 -17.23 -26.66
CA THR A 119 -12.16 -18.48 -26.92
C THR A 119 -12.20 -19.26 -25.62
N GLU A 120 -13.38 -19.73 -25.25
CA GLU A 120 -13.54 -20.65 -24.13
C GLU A 120 -12.75 -21.95 -24.39
N VAL A 121 -12.11 -22.48 -23.35
CA VAL A 121 -11.39 -23.75 -23.41
C VAL A 121 -12.19 -24.75 -22.60
N GLU A 122 -12.76 -25.76 -23.26
CA GLU A 122 -13.46 -26.86 -22.59
C GLU A 122 -12.45 -27.80 -21.91
N GLU A 123 -12.75 -28.24 -20.68
CA GLU A 123 -12.00 -29.30 -20.02
C GLU A 123 -12.38 -30.65 -20.65
N ASN A 124 -11.37 -31.46 -21.04
CA ASN A 124 -11.58 -32.84 -21.53
C ASN A 124 -11.75 -33.83 -20.38
#